data_AF-A0A6G3PL57-F1
#
_entry.id   AF-A0A6G3PL57-F1
#
_cell.length_a   1.000
_cell.length_b   1.000
_cell.length_c   1.000
_cell.angle_alpha   90.00
_cell.angle_beta   90.00
_cell.angle_gamma   90.00
#
_symmetry.space_group_name_H-M   'P 1'
#
loop_
_entity.id
_entity.type
_entity.pdbx_description
1 polymer ?
#
loop_
_entity_poly.entity_id
_entity_poly.type
_entity_poly.pdbx_seq_one_letter_code
_entity_poly.pdbx_strand_id
1 'polypeptide(L)'
;MIESGGAAVRSLARALADRDADPVLLFVEGTAGLGKSHLLHGLAALPEAAEAARVWWRCGGDGGPWAREEPWREPALLLVDDVHRADEDELRRLRRVLEALGPGCAAAVAHRPEELRLPGLPLGAPAMAHPYRLTVLTERLAPWDEERVRRAAEEVLGDGASTDEAARALYERTGGVPRAVVGAS
;
A
#
# COMPACT_ATOMS: atom_id res chain seq x y z
N MET A 1 -5.35 8.09 12.97
CA MET A 1 -4.60 8.26 11.69
C MET A 1 -3.51 7.17 11.57
N ILE A 2 -3.24 6.54 10.41
CA ILE A 2 -2.19 5.49 10.31
C ILE A 2 -0.79 6.11 10.20
N GLU A 3 -0.19 6.50 11.33
CA GLU A 3 1.16 7.13 11.35
C GLU A 3 2.33 6.13 11.45
N SER A 4 2.49 5.27 10.45
CA SER A 4 3.77 4.53 10.25
C SER A 4 4.40 4.85 8.90
N GLY A 5 3.63 5.29 7.91
CA GLY A 5 4.10 5.48 6.54
C GLY A 5 4.85 6.78 6.25
N GLY A 6 5.31 7.55 7.25
CA GLY A 6 5.71 8.94 7.04
C GLY A 6 6.77 9.15 5.95
N ALA A 7 7.90 8.43 5.99
CA ALA A 7 8.99 8.67 5.05
C ALA A 7 8.73 8.08 3.66
N ALA A 8 8.18 6.87 3.59
CA ALA A 8 7.89 6.19 2.33
C ALA A 8 6.75 6.89 1.57
N VAL A 9 5.67 7.23 2.26
CA VAL A 9 4.54 7.99 1.69
C VAL A 9 4.99 9.38 1.25
N ARG A 10 5.82 10.09 2.02
CA ARG A 10 6.37 11.39 1.60
C ARG A 10 7.25 11.28 0.36
N SER A 11 8.02 10.20 0.23
CA SER A 11 8.88 9.99 -0.95
C SER A 11 8.02 9.75 -2.20
N LEU A 12 6.95 8.96 -2.06
CA LEU A 12 5.95 8.75 -3.11
C LEU A 12 5.25 10.07 -3.48
N ALA A 13 4.78 10.84 -2.50
CA ALA A 13 4.13 12.12 -2.72
C ALA A 13 5.05 13.11 -3.45
N ARG A 14 6.35 13.14 -3.10
CA ARG A 14 7.35 13.98 -3.79
C ARG A 14 7.54 13.57 -5.26
N ALA A 15 7.57 12.27 -5.55
CA ALA A 15 7.65 11.79 -6.92
C ALA A 15 6.43 12.17 -7.75
N LEU A 16 5.24 12.24 -7.14
CA LEU A 16 4.02 12.71 -7.81
C LEU A 16 3.97 14.23 -8.00
N ALA A 17 4.58 15.00 -7.09
CA ALA A 17 4.57 16.46 -7.12
C ALA A 17 5.47 17.04 -8.23
N ASP A 18 6.50 16.31 -8.65
CA ASP A 18 7.50 16.75 -9.63
C ASP A 18 7.55 15.76 -10.79
N ARG A 19 7.19 16.23 -12.00
CA ARG A 19 7.14 15.39 -13.21
C ARG A 19 8.51 14.90 -13.67
N ASP A 20 9.59 15.54 -13.23
CA ASP A 20 10.95 15.17 -13.55
C ASP A 20 11.60 14.31 -12.44
N ALA A 21 10.91 14.10 -11.32
CA ALA A 21 11.42 13.27 -10.23
C ALA A 21 11.53 11.81 -10.65
N ASP A 22 12.55 11.14 -10.11
CA ASP A 22 12.78 9.73 -10.35
C ASP A 22 11.58 8.88 -9.87
N PRO A 23 11.19 7.83 -10.61
CA PRO A 23 10.04 7.03 -10.25
C PRO A 23 10.23 6.32 -8.91
N VAL A 24 9.13 6.11 -8.19
CA VAL A 24 9.12 5.43 -6.90
C VAL A 24 8.24 4.19 -6.94
N LEU A 25 8.77 3.04 -6.53
CA LEU A 25 8.02 1.83 -6.25
C LEU A 25 8.02 1.55 -4.75
N LEU A 26 6.85 1.54 -4.14
CA LEU A 26 6.63 1.23 -2.74
C LEU A 26 6.02 -0.16 -2.58
N PHE A 27 6.72 -1.09 -1.94
CA PHE A 27 6.10 -2.32 -1.45
C PHE A 27 5.44 -2.06 -0.09
N VAL A 28 4.18 -2.46 0.04
CA VAL A 28 3.42 -2.37 1.29
C VAL A 28 3.22 -3.78 1.81
N GLU A 29 3.99 -4.16 2.81
CA GLU A 29 3.95 -5.49 3.40
C GLU A 29 3.06 -5.48 4.65
N GLY A 30 2.32 -6.55 4.87
CA GLY A 30 1.59 -6.74 6.12
C GLY A 30 0.68 -7.94 6.04
N THR A 31 0.31 -8.50 7.18
CA THR A 31 -0.64 -9.61 7.25
C THR A 31 -2.07 -9.14 6.95
N ALA A 32 -3.01 -10.09 6.85
CA ALA A 32 -4.42 -9.80 6.67
C ALA A 32 -4.96 -8.83 7.75
N GLY A 33 -5.79 -7.87 7.35
CA GLY A 33 -6.43 -6.93 8.29
C GLY A 33 -5.60 -5.71 8.70
N LEU A 34 -4.29 -5.66 8.40
CA LEU A 34 -3.41 -4.54 8.79
C LEU A 34 -3.62 -3.22 8.02
N GLY A 35 -4.69 -3.10 7.24
CA GLY A 35 -5.05 -1.84 6.59
C GLY A 35 -4.26 -1.48 5.34
N LYS A 36 -3.60 -2.45 4.66
CA LYS A 36 -2.89 -2.21 3.38
C LYS A 36 -3.75 -1.48 2.36
N SER A 37 -4.98 -1.95 2.10
CA SER A 37 -5.90 -1.29 1.19
C SER A 37 -6.28 0.12 1.66
N HIS A 38 -6.37 0.36 2.98
CA HIS A 38 -6.62 1.71 3.51
C HIS A 38 -5.43 2.65 3.23
N LEU A 39 -4.18 2.17 3.38
CA LEU A 39 -3.00 2.92 2.99
C LEU A 39 -3.03 3.26 1.50
N LEU A 40 -3.34 2.30 0.63
CA LEU A 40 -3.49 2.55 -0.82
C LEU A 40 -4.58 3.60 -1.10
N HIS A 41 -5.71 3.56 -0.39
CA HIS A 41 -6.75 4.58 -0.53
C HIS A 41 -6.28 5.95 -0.04
N GLY A 42 -5.49 6.00 1.03
CA GLY A 42 -4.85 7.23 1.50
C GLY A 42 -3.89 7.81 0.46
N LEU A 43 -3.07 6.97 -0.17
CA LEU A 43 -2.19 7.38 -1.28
C LEU A 43 -2.99 7.95 -2.46
N ALA A 44 -4.11 7.31 -2.82
CA ALA A 44 -4.99 7.80 -3.88
C ALA A 44 -5.67 9.15 -3.57
N ALA A 45 -5.77 9.51 -2.29
CA ALA A 45 -6.39 10.73 -1.81
C ALA A 45 -5.40 11.86 -1.55
N LEU A 46 -4.09 11.64 -1.78
CA LEU A 46 -3.08 12.68 -1.68
C LEU A 46 -3.37 13.82 -2.68
N PRO A 47 -3.17 15.09 -2.29
CA PRO A 47 -3.31 16.22 -3.22
C PRO A 47 -2.44 16.08 -4.47
N GLU A 48 -1.22 15.57 -4.31
CA GLU A 48 -0.27 15.32 -5.40
C GLU A 48 -0.75 14.22 -6.36
N ALA A 49 -1.65 13.35 -5.89
CA ALA A 49 -2.30 12.32 -6.70
C ALA A 49 -3.60 12.79 -7.36
N ALA A 50 -4.10 14.00 -7.05
CA ALA A 50 -5.39 14.48 -7.56
C ALA A 50 -5.36 14.74 -9.07
N GLU A 51 -4.26 15.30 -9.57
CA GLU A 51 -4.01 15.59 -10.99
C GLU A 51 -3.34 14.42 -11.74
N ALA A 52 -2.95 13.37 -11.00
CA ALA A 52 -2.30 12.19 -11.54
C ALA A 52 -3.32 11.23 -12.18
N ALA A 53 -2.96 10.65 -13.34
CA ALA A 53 -3.66 9.48 -13.85
C ALA A 53 -3.47 8.31 -12.87
N ARG A 54 -4.58 7.82 -12.32
CA ARG A 54 -4.61 6.79 -11.25
C ARG A 54 -5.14 5.47 -11.77
N VAL A 55 -4.48 4.39 -11.35
CA VAL A 55 -4.85 3.03 -11.74
C VAL A 55 -4.91 2.15 -10.52
N TRP A 56 -6.03 1.44 -10.37
CA TRP A 56 -6.20 0.43 -9.35
C TRP A 56 -6.15 -0.96 -9.97
N TRP A 57 -5.29 -1.81 -9.41
CA TRP A 57 -5.13 -3.21 -9.78
C TRP A 57 -5.32 -4.08 -8.55
N ARG A 58 -6.39 -4.88 -8.48
CA ARG A 58 -6.48 -5.98 -7.52
C ARG A 58 -6.16 -7.30 -8.22
N CYS A 59 -5.14 -8.01 -7.76
CA CYS A 59 -4.74 -9.29 -8.34
C CYS A 59 -5.66 -10.44 -7.88
N GLY A 60 -5.81 -11.47 -8.72
CA GLY A 60 -6.55 -12.69 -8.38
C GLY A 60 -8.08 -12.53 -8.29
N GLY A 61 -8.66 -11.53 -8.98
CA GLY A 61 -10.11 -11.38 -9.15
C GLY A 61 -10.55 -11.46 -10.62
N ASP A 62 -11.84 -11.68 -10.86
CA ASP A 62 -12.44 -11.91 -12.21
C ASP A 62 -12.39 -10.72 -13.19
N GLY A 63 -11.63 -9.68 -12.88
CA GLY A 63 -11.57 -8.48 -13.69
C GLY A 63 -10.75 -7.38 -13.05
N GLY A 64 -9.43 -7.45 -13.20
CA GLY A 64 -8.66 -6.21 -13.26
C GLY A 64 -9.02 -5.43 -14.53
N PRO A 65 -8.52 -4.19 -14.74
CA PRO A 65 -8.86 -3.33 -15.90
C PRO A 65 -8.53 -3.89 -17.30
N TRP A 66 -8.22 -5.17 -17.43
CA TRP A 66 -7.55 -5.87 -18.52
C TRP A 66 -8.47 -6.56 -19.53
N ALA A 67 -9.76 -6.25 -19.57
CA ALA A 67 -10.61 -6.72 -20.68
C ALA A 67 -10.21 -6.09 -22.03
N ARG A 68 -9.24 -5.16 -22.07
CA ARG A 68 -8.75 -4.53 -23.31
C ARG A 68 -7.22 -4.50 -23.34
N GLU A 69 -6.66 -5.01 -24.43
CA GLU A 69 -5.23 -5.13 -24.74
C GLU A 69 -4.58 -3.78 -25.09
N GLU A 70 -4.79 -2.72 -24.32
CA GLU A 70 -4.10 -1.46 -24.59
C GLU A 70 -2.79 -1.35 -23.81
N PRO A 71 -1.67 -1.02 -24.48
CA PRO A 71 -0.43 -0.68 -23.80
C PRO A 71 -0.66 0.61 -23.01
N TRP A 72 -0.56 0.51 -21.68
CA TRP A 72 -0.67 1.64 -20.77
C TRP A 72 0.34 2.72 -21.16
N ARG A 73 -0.16 3.90 -21.53
CA ARG A 73 0.70 5.00 -22.00
C ARG A 73 1.24 5.90 -20.89
N GLU A 74 0.64 5.94 -19.70
CA GLU A 74 1.16 6.68 -18.53
C GLU A 74 0.19 6.57 -17.34
N PRO A 75 0.51 5.81 -16.27
CA PRO A 75 -0.06 6.08 -14.96
C PRO A 75 0.93 6.91 -14.13
N ALA A 76 0.50 8.07 -13.65
CA ALA A 76 1.27 8.82 -12.67
C ALA A 76 1.20 8.14 -11.29
N LEU A 77 0.11 7.42 -10.97
CA LEU A 77 0.03 6.57 -9.77
C LEU A 77 -0.62 5.21 -10.04
N LEU A 78 0.14 4.13 -9.86
CA LEU A 78 -0.32 2.74 -9.90
C LEU A 78 -0.50 2.18 -8.48
N LEU A 79 -1.67 1.66 -8.16
CA LEU A 79 -2.00 1.07 -6.87
C LEU A 79 -2.39 -0.38 -7.07
N VAL A 80 -1.53 -1.29 -6.63
CA VAL A 80 -1.71 -2.74 -6.74
C VAL A 80 -2.02 -3.33 -5.38
N ASP A 81 -3.15 -4.02 -5.27
CA ASP A 81 -3.60 -4.71 -4.07
C ASP A 81 -3.56 -6.23 -4.28
N ASP A 82 -3.31 -6.94 -3.18
CA ASP A 82 -3.26 -8.40 -3.10
C ASP A 82 -2.37 -9.10 -4.16
N VAL A 83 -1.18 -8.55 -4.49
CA VAL A 83 -0.29 -9.11 -5.55
C VAL A 83 0.11 -10.58 -5.32
N HIS A 84 0.10 -11.03 -4.06
CA HIS A 84 0.33 -12.43 -3.69
C HIS A 84 -0.67 -13.40 -4.35
N ARG A 85 -1.86 -12.91 -4.74
CA ARG A 85 -2.89 -13.68 -5.43
C ARG A 85 -2.70 -13.73 -6.95
N ALA A 86 -1.79 -12.93 -7.50
CA ALA A 86 -1.57 -12.85 -8.93
C ALA A 86 -1.14 -14.19 -9.52
N ASP A 87 -1.67 -14.51 -10.70
CA ASP A 87 -1.11 -15.56 -11.55
C ASP A 87 0.19 -15.13 -12.25
N GLU A 88 0.88 -16.06 -12.91
CA GLU A 88 2.15 -15.75 -13.56
C GLU A 88 1.99 -14.78 -14.74
N ASP A 89 0.83 -14.76 -15.40
CA ASP A 89 0.57 -13.86 -16.50
C ASP A 89 0.26 -12.44 -16.00
N GLU A 90 -0.48 -12.33 -14.89
CA GLU A 90 -0.65 -11.09 -14.12
C GLU A 90 0.69 -10.55 -13.63
N LEU A 91 1.52 -11.38 -12.99
CA LEU A 91 2.86 -10.97 -12.53
C LEU A 91 3.75 -10.51 -13.68
N ARG A 92 3.74 -11.23 -14.81
CA ARG A 92 4.50 -10.84 -16.01
C ARG A 92 4.05 -9.50 -16.56
N ARG A 93 2.75 -9.23 -16.57
CA ARG A 93 2.20 -7.92 -16.98
C ARG A 93 2.57 -6.83 -15.97
N LEU A 94 2.46 -7.12 -14.68
CA LEU A 94 2.80 -6.16 -13.62
C LEU A 94 4.27 -5.75 -13.71
N ARG A 95 5.18 -6.72 -13.89
CA ARG A 95 6.60 -6.46 -14.13
C ARG A 95 6.79 -5.51 -15.31
N ARG A 96 6.16 -5.78 -16.47
CA ARG A 96 6.27 -4.89 -17.65
C ARG A 96 5.79 -3.46 -17.38
N VAL A 97 4.70 -3.29 -16.62
CA VAL A 97 4.19 -1.95 -16.27
C VAL A 97 5.14 -1.24 -15.32
N LEU A 98 5.65 -1.92 -14.30
CA LEU A 98 6.60 -1.36 -13.34
C LEU A 98 7.95 -1.03 -13.99
N GLU A 99 8.39 -1.84 -14.95
CA GLU A 99 9.59 -1.61 -15.77
C GLU A 99 9.46 -0.39 -16.69
N ALA A 100 8.21 -0.01 -17.03
CA ALA A 100 7.91 1.14 -17.87
C ALA A 100 7.65 2.43 -17.08
N LEU A 101 7.78 2.42 -15.75
CA LEU A 101 7.62 3.64 -14.95
C LEU A 101 8.64 4.70 -15.36
N GLY A 102 8.14 5.85 -15.80
CA GLY A 102 8.94 7.02 -16.15
C GLY A 102 9.02 8.04 -15.01
N PRO A 103 9.76 9.15 -15.22
CA PRO A 103 9.76 10.27 -14.30
C PRO A 103 8.35 10.77 -13.95
N GLY A 104 8.16 11.22 -12.71
CA GLY A 104 6.86 11.68 -12.21
C GLY A 104 5.83 10.58 -11.95
N CYS A 105 6.21 9.31 -12.12
CA CYS A 105 5.34 8.16 -11.86
C CYS A 105 5.66 7.50 -10.52
N ALA A 106 4.63 6.99 -9.86
CA ALA A 106 4.78 6.20 -8.66
C ALA A 106 3.91 4.95 -8.67
N ALA A 107 4.36 3.91 -7.96
CA ALA A 107 3.62 2.67 -7.78
C ALA A 107 3.63 2.25 -6.31
N ALA A 108 2.50 1.75 -5.81
CA ALA A 108 2.42 1.08 -4.53
C ALA A 108 1.86 -0.33 -4.72
N VAL A 109 2.58 -1.34 -4.23
CA VAL A 109 2.26 -2.77 -4.41
C VAL A 109 2.10 -3.41 -3.04
N ALA A 110 0.86 -3.74 -2.68
CA ALA A 110 0.52 -4.36 -1.42
C ALA A 110 0.55 -5.89 -1.52
N HIS A 111 1.23 -6.53 -0.57
CA HIS A 111 1.37 -7.98 -0.52
C HIS A 111 1.29 -8.52 0.91
N ARG A 112 1.10 -9.83 1.00
CA ARG A 112 1.16 -10.59 2.25
C ARG A 112 2.37 -11.51 2.15
N PRO A 113 3.44 -11.29 2.93
CA PRO A 113 4.67 -12.05 2.80
C PRO A 113 4.46 -13.56 2.97
N GLU A 114 3.49 -13.96 3.80
CA GLU A 114 3.13 -15.34 4.08
C GLU A 114 2.37 -16.05 2.95
N GLU A 115 1.74 -15.30 2.04
CA GLU A 115 0.97 -15.84 0.91
C GLU A 115 1.74 -15.74 -0.42
N LEU A 116 3.00 -15.30 -0.40
CA LEU A 116 3.82 -15.21 -1.60
C LEU A 116 4.14 -16.60 -2.15
N ARG A 117 3.96 -16.78 -3.47
CA ARG A 117 4.38 -18.00 -4.19
C ARG A 117 5.88 -18.30 -4.01
N LEU A 118 6.69 -17.25 -3.98
CA LEU A 118 8.13 -17.30 -3.72
C LEU A 118 8.45 -16.38 -2.54
N PRO A 119 8.93 -16.92 -1.40
CA PRO A 119 9.26 -16.11 -0.23
C PRO A 119 10.23 -14.97 -0.56
N GLY A 120 9.88 -13.75 -0.18
CA GLY A 120 10.69 -12.54 -0.42
C GLY A 120 10.64 -11.99 -1.84
N LEU A 121 9.86 -12.58 -2.76
CA LEU A 121 9.72 -12.12 -4.14
C LEU A 121 8.25 -11.77 -4.45
N PRO A 122 7.80 -10.55 -4.11
CA PRO A 122 6.41 -10.14 -4.32
C PRO A 122 5.99 -10.08 -5.79
N LEU A 123 6.96 -9.93 -6.71
CA LEU A 123 6.74 -9.94 -8.16
C LEU A 123 7.07 -11.29 -8.81
N GLY A 124 7.37 -12.32 -8.02
CA GLY A 124 7.77 -13.64 -8.51
C GLY A 124 9.09 -13.62 -9.29
N ALA A 125 9.27 -14.64 -10.14
CA ALA A 125 10.40 -14.77 -11.04
C ALA A 125 9.97 -14.54 -12.50
N PRO A 126 10.87 -14.06 -13.39
CA PRO A 126 12.21 -13.55 -13.09
C PRO A 126 12.16 -12.23 -12.31
N ALA A 127 13.29 -11.86 -11.71
CA ALA A 127 13.43 -10.54 -11.10
C ALA A 127 13.16 -9.44 -12.14
N MET A 128 12.47 -8.39 -11.70
CA MET A 128 12.16 -7.23 -12.52
C MET A 128 13.45 -6.49 -12.90
N ALA A 129 13.54 -6.02 -14.15
CA ALA A 129 14.62 -5.11 -14.54
C ALA A 129 14.31 -3.73 -13.95
N HIS A 130 15.08 -3.27 -12.98
CA HIS A 130 14.85 -1.93 -12.42
C HIS A 130 15.16 -0.85 -13.48
N PRO A 131 14.19 0.00 -13.87
CA PRO A 131 14.49 1.11 -14.77
C PRO A 131 15.51 2.05 -14.11
N TYR A 132 16.26 2.76 -14.95
CA TYR A 132 17.30 3.67 -14.49
C TYR A 132 16.70 4.70 -13.51
N ARG A 133 17.27 4.76 -12.29
CA ARG A 133 16.86 5.62 -11.16
C ARG A 133 15.55 5.26 -10.43
N LEU A 134 14.94 4.09 -10.70
CA LEU A 134 13.81 3.65 -9.88
C LEU A 134 14.21 3.52 -8.40
N THR A 135 13.54 4.29 -7.55
CA THR A 135 13.69 4.17 -6.10
C THR A 135 12.71 3.12 -5.58
N VAL A 136 13.23 2.04 -4.99
CA VAL A 136 12.42 0.98 -4.40
C VAL A 136 12.40 1.12 -2.88
N LEU A 137 11.20 1.24 -2.32
CA LEU A 137 10.94 1.39 -0.89
C LEU A 137 10.10 0.22 -0.39
N THR A 138 10.19 -0.07 0.89
CA THR A 138 9.35 -1.08 1.54
C THR A 138 8.82 -0.52 2.86
N GLU A 139 7.50 -0.44 2.96
CA GLU A 139 6.76 -0.09 4.16
C GLU A 139 6.16 -1.36 4.75
N ARG A 140 6.55 -1.71 5.98
CA ARG A 140 5.98 -2.83 6.72
C ARG A 140 4.92 -2.34 7.68
N LEU A 141 3.67 -2.70 7.41
CA LEU A 141 2.58 -2.53 8.36
C LEU A 141 2.71 -3.61 9.42
N ALA A 142 3.04 -3.19 10.63
CA ALA A 142 2.96 -4.03 11.82
C ALA A 142 1.59 -3.82 12.51
N PRO A 143 1.11 -4.83 13.27
CA PRO A 143 0.04 -4.59 14.24
C PRO A 143 0.37 -3.38 15.11
N TRP A 144 -0.62 -2.58 15.47
CA TRP A 144 -0.44 -1.49 16.42
C TRP A 144 -0.06 -2.06 17.79
N ASP A 145 0.97 -1.46 18.39
CA ASP A 145 1.25 -1.69 19.80
C ASP A 145 0.17 -1.03 20.69
N GLU A 146 0.12 -1.44 21.95
CA GLU A 146 -0.87 -0.99 22.93
C GLU A 146 -0.88 0.54 23.08
N GLU A 147 0.30 1.18 23.04
CA GLU A 147 0.49 2.63 23.07
C GLU A 147 -0.21 3.34 21.91
N ARG A 148 -0.14 2.76 20.72
CA ARG A 148 -0.73 3.31 19.50
C ARG A 148 -2.23 3.05 19.42
N VAL A 149 -2.69 1.91 19.94
CA VAL A 149 -4.13 1.68 20.15
C VAL A 149 -4.69 2.70 21.14
N ARG A 150 -3.95 3.01 22.21
CA ARG A 150 -4.34 4.02 23.20
C ARG A 150 -4.47 5.41 22.59
N ARG A 151 -3.45 5.91 21.89
CA ARG A 151 -3.52 7.21 21.21
C ARG A 151 -4.68 7.31 20.21
N ALA A 152 -4.93 6.24 19.45
CA ALA A 152 -6.07 6.19 18.54
C ALA A 152 -7.41 6.16 19.27
N ALA A 153 -7.50 5.49 20.42
CA ALA A 153 -8.70 5.48 21.26
C ALA A 153 -8.95 6.85 21.90
N GLU A 154 -7.91 7.54 22.36
CA GLU A 154 -7.99 8.92 22.88
C GLU A 154 -8.50 9.91 21.82
N GLU A 155 -8.01 9.82 20.59
CA GLU A 155 -8.46 10.64 19.46
C GLU A 155 -9.95 10.44 19.12
N VAL A 156 -10.47 9.21 19.28
CA VAL A 156 -11.84 8.85 18.91
C VAL A 156 -12.83 9.06 20.04
N LEU A 157 -12.45 8.72 21.28
CA LEU A 157 -13.34 8.75 22.46
C LEU A 157 -13.39 10.14 23.11
N GLY A 158 -12.41 11.00 22.85
CA GLY A 158 -12.28 12.29 23.52
C GLY A 158 -11.84 12.16 24.98
N ASP A 159 -11.36 13.28 25.52
CA ASP A 159 -10.70 13.41 26.83
C ASP A 159 -11.71 13.19 27.98
N GLY A 160 -12.05 11.94 28.31
CA GLY A 160 -13.08 11.71 29.34
C GLY A 160 -13.42 10.27 29.79
N ALA A 161 -12.87 9.22 29.19
CA ALA A 161 -13.08 7.85 29.68
C ALA A 161 -11.73 7.17 29.93
N SER A 162 -11.62 6.41 31.04
CA SER A 162 -10.41 5.66 31.44
C SER A 162 -9.84 4.87 30.26
N THR A 163 -8.85 5.49 29.61
CA THR A 163 -8.43 5.18 28.24
C THR A 163 -7.46 4.00 28.22
N ASP A 164 -6.79 3.74 29.34
CA ASP A 164 -5.89 2.60 29.52
C ASP A 164 -6.64 1.25 29.56
N GLU A 165 -7.75 1.14 30.30
CA GLU A 165 -8.48 -0.15 30.39
C GLU A 165 -9.22 -0.46 29.08
N ALA A 166 -9.75 0.57 28.41
CA ALA A 166 -10.37 0.44 27.10
C ALA A 166 -9.35 0.10 26.00
N ALA A 167 -8.19 0.77 25.98
CA ALA A 167 -7.12 0.50 25.02
C ALA A 167 -6.53 -0.90 25.20
N ARG A 168 -6.29 -1.32 26.46
CA ARG A 168 -5.82 -2.68 26.76
C ARG A 168 -6.85 -3.72 26.35
N ALA A 169 -8.13 -3.53 26.69
CA ALA A 169 -9.20 -4.44 26.28
C ALA A 169 -9.38 -4.49 24.75
N LEU A 170 -9.20 -3.37 24.04
CA LEU A 170 -9.20 -3.31 22.57
C LEU A 170 -7.99 -4.03 21.98
N TYR A 171 -6.79 -3.82 22.53
CA TYR A 171 -5.58 -4.51 22.11
C TYR A 171 -5.69 -6.03 22.32
N GLU A 172 -6.13 -6.47 23.50
CA GLU A 172 -6.35 -7.89 23.82
C GLU A 172 -7.42 -8.55 22.92
N ARG A 173 -8.47 -7.80 22.54
CA ARG A 173 -9.54 -8.32 21.67
C ARG A 173 -9.23 -8.27 20.17
N THR A 174 -8.37 -7.35 19.73
CA THR A 174 -8.11 -7.09 18.30
C THR A 174 -6.71 -7.47 17.83
N GLY A 175 -5.80 -7.80 18.76
CA GLY A 175 -4.40 -8.12 18.47
C GLY A 175 -3.65 -6.97 17.80
N GLY A 176 -4.07 -5.72 18.00
CA GLY A 176 -3.47 -4.55 17.35
C GLY A 176 -3.87 -4.37 15.87
N VAL A 177 -4.92 -5.03 15.38
CA VAL A 177 -5.36 -4.89 13.99
C VAL A 177 -6.09 -3.55 13.78
N PRO A 178 -5.56 -2.61 12.95
CA PRO A 178 -6.09 -1.26 12.81
C PRO A 178 -7.57 -1.23 12.41
N ARG A 179 -8.01 -2.13 11.54
CA ARG A 179 -9.39 -2.17 11.01
C ARG A 179 -10.45 -2.43 12.10
N ALA A 180 -10.09 -3.09 13.19
CA ALA A 180 -11.02 -3.39 14.28
C ALA A 180 -11.16 -2.23 15.28
N VAL A 181 -10.13 -1.37 15.38
CA VAL A 181 -10.13 -0.21 16.28
C VAL A 181 -10.94 0.97 15.73
N VAL A 182 -11.02 1.12 14.40
CA VAL A 182 -11.83 2.19 13.76
C VAL A 182 -13.33 1.83 13.62
N GLY A 183 -13.78 0.69 14.16
CA GLY A 183 -15.06 0.06 13.85
C GLY A 183 -15.88 -0.46 15.03
N ALA A 184 -15.71 0.09 16.24
CA ALA A 184 -16.68 -0.09 17.32
C ALA A 184 -17.58 1.15 17.36
N SER A 185 -18.56 1.21 16.45
CA SER A 185 -19.75 2.05 16.64
C SER A 185 -20.70 1.39 17.64
#